data_AF-A0A9P5Y745-F1
#
_entry.id   AF-A0A9P5Y745-F1
#
_cell.length_a   1.000
_cell.length_b   1.000
_cell.length_c   1.000
_cell.angle_alpha   90.00
_cell.angle_beta   90.00
_cell.angle_gamma   90.00
#
_symmetry.space_group_name_H-M   'P 1'
#
loop_
_entity.id
_entity.type
_entity.pdbx_description
1 polymer ?
#
loop_
_entity_poly.entity_id
_entity_poly.type
_entity_poly.pdbx_seq_one_letter_code
_entity_poly.pdbx_strand_id
1 'polypeptide(L)'
;MSSTGGATAKADADAKSVQPIMALIGRLFYVNGVGTAIGLLLYGTHYAHANKARQRSLKSGAPRLWLLGALLFLFVSTTVRCFLDTFSFFNQIYTYLVDNSSPLRLRGNLFVQRYMAVVVLANFSTPINYILSDYILVWRTWVLCRDNRVLLVILAFLALADTVLGITYLTVTALSTLEVLNFSTEGARLAALSSPLLVTFSFISLTTNVLGTTCIGLKAWKHYNTSKAVASRGAVLNILIVLIETGAFMAAIQLIAAILSILSSYGDKTFTSSEFIAIVFYEIALFTAAILPTATVIIVWSFNSLEVVIGVSDAEVNTRAVSQLSTLRFGENPRNVGRSGGQSLGYNSTTRSGTTRQG
;
A
#
# COMPACT_ATOMS: atom_id res chain seq x y z
N MET A 1 -56.03 47.39 -1.12
CA MET A 1 -54.80 47.33 -1.93
C MET A 1 -53.54 46.93 -1.12
N SER A 2 -53.63 46.30 0.05
CA SER A 2 -52.47 45.96 0.90
C SER A 2 -52.07 44.46 0.96
N SER A 3 -52.68 43.59 0.14
CA SER A 3 -52.48 42.12 0.23
C SER A 3 -51.28 41.58 -0.57
N THR A 4 -50.66 42.36 -1.46
CA THR A 4 -49.57 41.91 -2.32
C THR A 4 -48.18 41.94 -1.66
N GLY A 5 -47.97 42.75 -0.61
CA GLY A 5 -46.67 42.89 0.05
C GLY A 5 -46.23 41.70 0.93
N GLY A 6 -47.18 40.88 1.39
CA GLY A 6 -46.86 39.71 2.25
C GLY A 6 -46.31 38.50 1.47
N ALA A 7 -46.72 38.34 0.20
CA ALA A 7 -46.30 37.22 -0.62
C ALA A 7 -44.83 37.34 -1.08
N THR A 8 -44.38 38.55 -1.39
CA THR A 8 -42.99 38.83 -1.80
C THR A 8 -42.01 38.67 -0.64
N ALA A 9 -42.35 39.17 0.55
CA ALA A 9 -41.51 39.03 1.74
C ALA A 9 -41.30 37.56 2.16
N LYS A 10 -42.33 36.72 2.01
CA LYS A 10 -42.24 35.27 2.28
C LYS A 10 -41.37 34.55 1.24
N ALA A 11 -41.55 34.87 -0.05
CA ALA A 11 -40.73 34.29 -1.11
C ALA A 11 -39.23 34.64 -0.96
N ASP A 12 -38.91 35.89 -0.55
CA ASP A 12 -37.54 36.31 -0.29
C ASP A 12 -36.92 35.62 0.94
N ALA A 13 -37.70 35.40 2.00
CA ALA A 13 -37.24 34.66 3.17
C ALA A 13 -36.96 33.18 2.83
N ASP A 14 -37.83 32.56 2.04
CA ASP A 14 -37.67 31.19 1.59
C ASP A 14 -36.43 31.05 0.67
N ALA A 15 -36.23 32.00 -0.26
CA ALA A 15 -35.08 32.03 -1.16
C ALA A 15 -33.73 32.16 -0.41
N LYS A 16 -33.66 33.05 0.59
CA LYS A 16 -32.46 33.20 1.44
C LYS A 16 -32.14 31.92 2.22
N SER A 17 -33.14 31.11 2.56
CA SER A 17 -32.94 29.85 3.27
C SER A 17 -32.40 28.70 2.39
N VAL A 18 -32.56 28.79 1.06
CA VAL A 18 -32.17 27.74 0.10
C VAL A 18 -30.73 27.92 -0.41
N GLN A 19 -30.26 29.15 -0.56
CA GLN A 19 -28.89 29.45 -1.01
C GLN A 19 -27.78 28.66 -0.29
N PRO A 20 -27.72 28.61 1.05
CA PRO A 20 -26.64 27.87 1.73
C PRO A 20 -26.69 26.36 1.48
N ILE A 21 -27.88 25.80 1.30
CA ILE A 21 -28.07 24.37 1.01
C ILE A 21 -27.55 24.06 -0.40
N MET A 22 -27.88 24.89 -1.40
CA MET A 22 -27.42 24.69 -2.77
C MET A 22 -25.89 24.84 -2.87
N ALA A 23 -25.31 25.80 -2.15
CA ALA A 23 -23.85 25.95 -2.08
C ALA A 23 -23.17 24.71 -1.45
N LEU A 24 -23.74 24.16 -0.36
CA LEU A 24 -23.24 22.95 0.27
C LEU A 24 -23.32 21.74 -0.67
N ILE A 25 -24.45 21.57 -1.36
CA ILE A 25 -24.64 20.49 -2.35
C ILE A 25 -23.60 20.61 -3.46
N GLY A 26 -23.44 21.80 -4.04
CA GLY A 26 -22.44 22.08 -5.08
C GLY A 26 -21.02 21.76 -4.61
N ARG A 27 -20.66 22.16 -3.39
CA ARG A 27 -19.37 21.80 -2.76
C ARG A 27 -19.17 20.30 -2.67
N LEU A 28 -20.15 19.57 -2.15
CA LEU A 28 -20.05 18.10 -2.01
C LEU A 28 -19.92 17.43 -3.37
N PHE A 29 -20.69 17.86 -4.37
CA PHE A 29 -20.61 17.32 -5.74
C PHE A 29 -19.22 17.51 -6.34
N TYR A 30 -18.66 18.71 -6.18
CA TYR A 30 -17.35 19.05 -6.70
C TYR A 30 -16.25 18.23 -6.01
N VAL A 31 -16.24 18.19 -4.67
CA VAL A 31 -15.25 17.43 -3.88
C VAL A 31 -15.31 15.94 -4.20
N ASN A 32 -16.50 15.34 -4.14
CA ASN A 32 -16.66 13.90 -4.40
C ASN A 32 -16.38 13.55 -5.86
N GLY A 33 -16.80 14.41 -6.81
CA GLY A 33 -16.56 14.21 -8.23
C GLY A 33 -15.07 14.24 -8.58
N VAL A 34 -14.33 15.22 -8.06
CA VAL A 34 -12.88 15.32 -8.29
C VAL A 34 -12.14 14.16 -7.63
N GLY A 35 -12.45 13.84 -6.37
CA GLY A 35 -11.86 12.70 -5.66
C GLY A 35 -12.09 11.38 -6.40
N THR A 36 -13.33 11.14 -6.86
CA THR A 36 -13.69 9.96 -7.65
C THR A 36 -12.94 9.92 -8.98
N ALA A 37 -12.84 11.05 -9.70
CA ALA A 37 -12.13 11.10 -10.97
C ALA A 37 -10.65 10.75 -10.82
N ILE A 38 -9.97 11.34 -9.82
CA ILE A 38 -8.57 11.04 -9.51
C ILE A 38 -8.42 9.58 -9.07
N GLY A 39 -9.30 9.10 -8.20
CA GLY A 39 -9.29 7.74 -7.72
C GLY A 39 -9.44 6.72 -8.84
N LEU A 40 -10.35 6.94 -9.80
CA LEU A 40 -10.51 6.08 -10.98
C LEU A 40 -9.27 6.06 -11.88
N LEU A 41 -8.65 7.23 -12.11
CA LEU A 41 -7.42 7.33 -12.90
C LEU A 41 -6.27 6.54 -12.27
N LEU A 42 -6.05 6.73 -10.97
CA LEU A 42 -4.99 6.03 -10.23
C LEU A 42 -5.31 4.54 -10.05
N TYR A 43 -6.58 4.19 -9.83
CA TYR A 43 -7.03 2.81 -9.74
C TYR A 43 -6.72 2.02 -11.01
N GLY A 44 -6.92 2.61 -12.20
CA GLY A 44 -6.55 1.98 -13.47
C GLY A 44 -5.06 1.61 -13.53
N THR A 45 -4.18 2.49 -13.03
CA THR A 45 -2.74 2.17 -12.94
C THR A 45 -2.47 1.07 -11.91
N HIS A 46 -3.14 1.07 -10.75
CA HIS A 46 -2.97 0.04 -9.74
C HIS A 46 -3.42 -1.33 -10.26
N TYR A 47 -4.56 -1.39 -10.95
CA TYR A 47 -5.09 -2.60 -11.59
C TYR A 47 -4.09 -3.21 -12.58
N ALA A 48 -3.45 -2.38 -13.41
CA ALA A 48 -2.43 -2.84 -14.35
C ALA A 48 -1.21 -3.46 -13.62
N HIS A 49 -0.78 -2.86 -12.51
CA HIS A 49 0.31 -3.41 -11.69
C HIS A 49 -0.09 -4.72 -11.00
N ALA A 50 -1.26 -4.78 -10.37
CA ALA A 50 -1.76 -5.98 -9.70
C ALA A 50 -1.88 -7.18 -10.67
N ASN A 51 -2.35 -6.94 -11.90
CA ASN A 51 -2.39 -7.98 -12.94
C ASN A 51 -1.00 -8.48 -13.34
N LYS A 52 -0.02 -7.58 -13.50
CA LYS A 52 1.38 -7.96 -13.77
C LYS A 52 1.99 -8.75 -12.60
N ALA A 53 1.71 -8.36 -11.36
CA ALA A 53 2.14 -9.09 -10.16
C ALA A 53 1.55 -10.51 -10.13
N ARG A 54 0.24 -10.65 -10.39
CA ARG A 54 -0.46 -11.93 -10.44
C ARG A 54 0.13 -12.90 -11.47
N GLN A 55 0.35 -12.43 -12.71
CA GLN A 55 0.91 -13.27 -13.78
C GLN A 55 2.30 -13.82 -13.43
N ARG A 56 3.10 -13.06 -12.68
CA ARG A 56 4.46 -13.47 -12.28
C ARG A 56 4.48 -14.35 -11.04
N SER A 57 3.57 -14.12 -10.10
CA SER A 57 3.57 -14.84 -8.83
C SER A 57 3.22 -16.32 -8.96
N LEU A 58 2.40 -16.69 -9.96
CA LEU A 58 2.02 -18.09 -10.26
C LEU A 58 3.22 -19.02 -10.53
N LYS A 59 4.42 -18.47 -10.79
CA LYS A 59 5.64 -19.24 -11.05
C LYS A 59 6.54 -19.40 -9.83
N SER A 60 6.10 -19.04 -8.63
CA SER A 60 7.00 -18.75 -7.51
C SER A 60 6.71 -19.54 -6.22
N GLY A 61 7.75 -19.90 -5.47
CA GLY A 61 7.67 -20.78 -4.28
C GLY A 61 7.08 -20.15 -3.01
N ALA A 62 6.85 -20.98 -2.00
CA ALA A 62 6.12 -20.67 -0.75
C ALA A 62 6.48 -19.36 -0.01
N PRO A 63 7.75 -18.92 0.13
CA PRO A 63 8.06 -17.67 0.86
C PRO A 63 7.52 -16.41 0.18
N ARG A 64 7.12 -16.49 -1.09
CA ARG A 64 6.53 -15.36 -1.84
C ARG A 64 5.01 -15.28 -1.67
N LEU A 65 4.38 -16.28 -1.05
CA LEU A 65 2.93 -16.35 -0.87
C LEU A 65 2.42 -15.26 0.09
N TRP A 66 3.16 -14.96 1.16
CA TRP A 66 2.77 -13.87 2.07
C TRP A 66 2.80 -12.51 1.37
N LEU A 67 3.85 -12.20 0.62
CA LEU A 67 3.92 -10.95 -0.16
C LEU A 67 2.77 -10.86 -1.16
N LEU A 68 2.46 -11.95 -1.87
CA LEU A 68 1.30 -12.00 -2.75
C LEU A 68 0.00 -11.72 -1.99
N GLY A 69 -0.17 -12.31 -0.82
CA GLY A 69 -1.33 -12.07 0.06
C GLY A 69 -1.45 -10.59 0.46
N ALA A 70 -0.33 -9.96 0.84
CA ALA A 70 -0.31 -8.53 1.17
C ALA A 70 -0.66 -7.65 -0.04
N LEU A 71 -0.12 -7.95 -1.23
CA LEU A 71 -0.44 -7.22 -2.47
C LEU A 71 -1.90 -7.42 -2.89
N LEU A 72 -2.43 -8.65 -2.77
CA LEU A 72 -3.83 -8.92 -3.06
C LEU A 72 -4.75 -8.17 -2.09
N PHE A 73 -4.38 -8.11 -0.81
CA PHE A 73 -5.14 -7.39 0.19
C PHE A 73 -5.12 -5.88 -0.04
N LEU A 74 -3.97 -5.29 -0.42
CA LEU A 74 -3.87 -3.91 -0.91
C LEU A 74 -4.77 -3.65 -2.13
N PHE A 75 -4.78 -4.58 -3.09
CA PHE A 75 -5.62 -4.47 -4.28
C PHE A 75 -7.11 -4.54 -3.95
N VAL A 76 -7.53 -5.45 -3.07
CA VAL A 76 -8.93 -5.54 -2.63
C VAL A 76 -9.33 -4.29 -1.85
N SER A 77 -8.51 -3.84 -0.90
CA SER A 77 -8.74 -2.62 -0.10
C SER A 77 -8.96 -1.38 -0.98
N THR A 78 -8.07 -1.16 -1.97
CA THR A 78 -8.21 -0.04 -2.93
C THR A 78 -9.39 -0.21 -3.89
N THR A 79 -9.71 -1.44 -4.29
CA THR A 79 -10.90 -1.71 -5.13
C THR A 79 -12.18 -1.37 -4.39
N VAL A 80 -12.28 -1.79 -3.11
CA VAL A 80 -13.42 -1.46 -2.25
C VAL A 80 -13.55 0.05 -2.10
N ARG A 81 -12.46 0.76 -1.82
CA ARG A 81 -12.47 2.24 -1.75
C ARG A 81 -13.01 2.85 -3.04
N CYS A 82 -12.39 2.52 -4.18
CA CYS A 82 -12.75 3.09 -5.48
C CYS A 82 -14.23 2.83 -5.83
N PHE A 83 -14.72 1.63 -5.52
CA PHE A 83 -16.13 1.27 -5.69
C PHE A 83 -17.05 2.11 -4.80
N LEU A 84 -16.72 2.28 -3.51
CA LEU A 84 -17.54 3.02 -2.56
C LEU A 84 -17.59 4.52 -2.87
N ASP A 85 -16.48 5.12 -3.33
CA ASP A 85 -16.43 6.52 -3.75
C ASP A 85 -17.29 6.74 -5.00
N THR A 86 -17.13 5.85 -5.99
CA THR A 86 -17.93 5.87 -7.22
C THR A 86 -19.42 5.70 -6.91
N PHE A 87 -19.77 4.72 -6.08
CA PHE A 87 -21.14 4.48 -5.64
C PHE A 87 -21.72 5.71 -4.91
N SER A 88 -20.94 6.32 -4.02
CA SER A 88 -21.36 7.52 -3.29
C SER A 88 -21.62 8.71 -4.21
N PHE A 89 -20.76 8.92 -5.20
CA PHE A 89 -20.92 9.99 -6.19
C PHE A 89 -22.19 9.80 -7.04
N PHE A 90 -22.43 8.58 -7.55
CA PHE A 90 -23.66 8.31 -8.31
C PHE A 90 -24.92 8.40 -7.44
N ASN A 91 -24.87 7.94 -6.19
CA ASN A 91 -25.98 8.08 -5.26
C ASN A 91 -26.27 9.56 -4.93
N GLN A 92 -25.24 10.40 -4.91
CA GLN A 92 -25.37 11.85 -4.78
C GLN A 92 -26.08 12.46 -6.00
N ILE A 93 -25.66 12.11 -7.23
CA ILE A 93 -26.33 12.52 -8.47
C ILE A 93 -27.81 12.14 -8.42
N TYR A 94 -28.09 10.86 -8.11
CA TYR A 94 -29.45 10.35 -8.08
C TYR A 94 -30.32 11.10 -7.06
N THR A 95 -29.83 11.26 -5.82
CA THR A 95 -30.62 11.83 -4.72
C THR A 95 -30.92 13.32 -4.93
N TYR A 96 -29.98 14.09 -5.47
CA TYR A 96 -30.15 15.54 -5.61
C TYR A 96 -30.69 15.98 -6.96
N LEU A 97 -30.37 15.27 -8.05
CA LEU A 97 -30.72 15.71 -9.42
C LEU A 97 -31.84 14.88 -10.06
N VAL A 98 -32.03 13.62 -9.66
CA VAL A 98 -32.95 12.70 -10.34
C VAL A 98 -34.22 12.45 -9.53
N ASP A 99 -34.09 12.05 -8.26
CA ASP A 99 -35.23 11.81 -7.39
C ASP A 99 -35.94 13.13 -7.12
N ASN A 100 -37.15 13.32 -7.66
CA ASN A 100 -37.98 14.50 -7.39
C ASN A 100 -39.11 14.26 -6.37
N SER A 101 -39.10 13.14 -5.64
CA SER A 101 -40.25 12.69 -4.83
C SER A 101 -40.51 13.51 -3.56
N SER A 102 -39.47 14.10 -2.95
CA SER A 102 -39.53 14.73 -1.62
C SER A 102 -38.94 16.15 -1.60
N PRO A 103 -39.25 17.05 -0.66
CA PRO A 103 -38.55 18.35 -0.57
C PRO A 103 -37.02 18.21 -0.42
N LEU A 104 -36.25 19.14 -0.98
CA LEU A 104 -34.78 19.08 -1.02
C LEU A 104 -34.13 18.88 0.36
N ARG A 105 -34.69 19.50 1.42
CA ARG A 105 -34.23 19.33 2.81
C ARG A 105 -34.34 17.88 3.29
N LEU A 106 -35.46 17.22 2.98
CA LEU A 106 -35.67 15.83 3.39
C LEU A 106 -34.71 14.88 2.64
N ARG A 107 -34.50 15.12 1.34
CA ARG A 107 -33.51 14.38 0.54
C ARG A 107 -32.10 14.55 1.09
N GLY A 108 -31.73 15.77 1.50
CA GLY A 108 -30.45 16.05 2.13
C GLY A 108 -30.21 15.23 3.39
N ASN A 109 -31.20 15.15 4.28
CA ASN A 109 -31.09 14.37 5.52
C ASN A 109 -30.96 12.86 5.24
N LEU A 110 -31.76 12.32 4.31
CA LEU A 110 -31.68 10.92 3.90
C LEU A 110 -30.34 10.60 3.22
N PHE A 111 -29.84 11.52 2.39
CA PHE A 111 -28.52 11.39 1.77
C PHE A 111 -27.43 11.32 2.84
N VAL A 112 -27.38 12.29 3.77
CA VAL A 112 -26.36 12.33 4.83
C VAL A 112 -26.38 11.02 5.63
N GLN A 113 -27.55 10.54 6.02
CA GLN A 113 -27.66 9.29 6.79
C GLN A 113 -27.08 8.08 6.05
N ARG A 114 -27.39 7.92 4.75
CA ARG A 114 -26.87 6.81 3.92
C ARG A 114 -25.39 6.99 3.57
N TYR A 115 -25.01 8.21 3.24
CA TYR A 115 -23.66 8.59 2.84
C TYR A 115 -22.65 8.35 3.96
N MET A 116 -23.00 8.69 5.21
CA MET A 116 -22.10 8.51 6.36
C MET A 116 -21.65 7.06 6.54
N ALA A 117 -22.54 6.08 6.37
CA ALA A 117 -22.17 4.66 6.47
C ALA A 117 -21.17 4.24 5.37
N VAL A 118 -21.37 4.73 4.15
CA VAL A 118 -20.48 4.44 3.02
C VAL A 118 -19.13 5.12 3.21
N VAL A 119 -19.11 6.37 3.66
CA VAL A 119 -17.89 7.14 3.96
C VAL A 119 -17.08 6.46 5.06
N VAL A 120 -17.73 6.00 6.13
CA VAL A 120 -17.06 5.24 7.19
C VAL A 120 -16.36 4.05 6.58
N LEU A 121 -17.08 3.20 5.83
CA LEU A 121 -16.49 2.00 5.23
C LEU A 121 -15.36 2.35 4.23
N ALA A 122 -15.52 3.40 3.44
CA ALA A 122 -14.52 3.86 2.50
C ALA A 122 -13.25 4.36 3.21
N ASN A 123 -13.38 4.96 4.40
CA ASN A 123 -12.24 5.44 5.18
C ASN A 123 -11.44 4.31 5.83
N PHE A 124 -11.93 3.07 5.84
CA PHE A 124 -11.17 1.91 6.35
C PHE A 124 -9.99 1.58 5.44
N SER A 125 -10.12 1.82 4.14
CA SER A 125 -9.08 1.49 3.17
C SER A 125 -7.81 2.31 3.36
N THR A 126 -7.89 3.55 3.85
CA THR A 126 -6.72 4.41 4.07
C THR A 126 -5.72 3.81 5.05
N PRO A 127 -6.04 3.63 6.34
CA PRO A 127 -5.09 3.09 7.29
C PRO A 127 -4.59 1.71 6.88
N ILE A 128 -5.47 0.86 6.30
CA ILE A 128 -5.08 -0.45 5.79
C ILE A 128 -3.97 -0.33 4.74
N ASN A 129 -4.11 0.57 3.76
CA ASN A 129 -3.13 0.71 2.69
C ASN A 129 -1.78 1.25 3.18
N TYR A 130 -1.81 2.23 4.09
CA TYR A 130 -0.60 2.79 4.69
C TYR A 130 0.13 1.75 5.55
N ILE A 131 -0.59 1.06 6.45
CA ILE A 131 -0.02 0.02 7.32
C ILE A 131 0.64 -1.08 6.48
N LEU A 132 -0.05 -1.61 5.47
CA LEU A 132 0.50 -2.65 4.60
C LEU A 132 1.70 -2.16 3.79
N SER A 133 1.64 -0.93 3.29
CA SER A 133 2.75 -0.30 2.60
C SER A 133 3.99 -0.23 3.49
N ASP A 134 3.80 0.17 4.75
CA ASP A 134 4.88 0.28 5.72
C ASP A 134 5.44 -1.09 6.10
N TYR A 135 4.61 -2.12 6.25
CA TYR A 135 5.10 -3.49 6.44
C TYR A 135 5.91 -4.01 5.25
N ILE A 136 5.50 -3.72 4.01
CA ILE A 136 6.26 -4.10 2.80
C ILE A 136 7.59 -3.33 2.76
N LEU A 137 7.59 -2.06 3.16
CA LEU A 137 8.79 -1.24 3.32
C LEU A 137 9.74 -1.81 4.39
N VAL A 138 9.23 -2.18 5.57
CA VAL A 138 10.05 -2.79 6.63
C VAL A 138 10.61 -4.12 6.14
N TRP A 139 9.82 -4.93 5.45
CA TRP A 139 10.27 -6.18 4.85
C TRP A 139 11.43 -5.96 3.85
N ARG A 140 11.31 -5.01 2.90
CA ARG A 140 12.38 -4.76 1.93
C ARG A 140 13.65 -4.24 2.61
N THR A 141 13.51 -3.40 3.63
CA THR A 141 14.64 -2.90 4.42
C THR A 141 15.29 -4.03 5.21
N TRP A 142 14.50 -4.95 5.78
CA TRP A 142 15.01 -6.14 6.46
C TRP A 142 15.87 -7.00 5.54
N VAL A 143 15.40 -7.25 4.30
CA VAL A 143 16.14 -8.06 3.33
C VAL A 143 17.47 -7.42 2.96
N LEU A 144 17.53 -6.10 2.80
CA LEU A 144 18.71 -5.36 2.35
C LEU A 144 19.68 -4.96 3.47
N CYS A 145 19.15 -4.61 4.65
CA CYS A 145 19.88 -4.03 5.77
C CYS A 145 20.03 -5.00 6.97
N ARG A 146 20.24 -6.31 6.73
CA ARG A 146 20.36 -7.32 7.81
C ARG A 146 21.43 -7.04 8.87
N ASP A 147 22.46 -6.28 8.50
CA ASP A 147 23.61 -6.00 9.36
C ASP A 147 23.28 -5.03 10.51
N ASN A 148 22.27 -4.16 10.33
CA ASN A 148 21.93 -3.12 11.31
C ASN A 148 20.66 -3.47 12.10
N ARG A 149 20.81 -4.37 13.09
CA ARG A 149 19.70 -4.85 13.92
C ARG A 149 18.96 -3.73 14.66
N VAL A 150 19.67 -2.72 15.14
CA VAL A 150 19.07 -1.58 15.88
C VAL A 150 18.06 -0.85 15.00
N LEU A 151 18.43 -0.55 13.75
CA LEU A 151 17.54 0.10 12.82
C LEU A 151 16.31 -0.75 12.47
N LEU A 152 16.47 -2.07 12.31
CA LEU A 152 15.35 -2.97 12.06
C LEU A 152 14.37 -3.01 13.25
N VAL A 153 14.87 -2.95 14.48
CA VAL A 153 14.02 -2.84 15.68
C VAL A 153 13.27 -1.52 15.70
N ILE A 154 13.93 -0.40 15.37
CA ILE A 154 13.28 0.91 15.26
C ILE A 154 12.16 0.89 14.20
N LEU A 155 12.44 0.36 13.00
CA LEU A 155 11.44 0.27 11.93
C LEU A 155 10.26 -0.64 12.30
N ALA A 156 10.53 -1.78 12.96
CA ALA A 156 9.47 -2.66 13.43
C ALA A 156 8.60 -1.99 14.51
N PHE A 157 9.22 -1.23 15.42
CA PHE A 157 8.50 -0.45 16.43
C PHE A 157 7.64 0.65 15.80
N LEU A 158 8.17 1.38 14.81
CA LEU A 158 7.41 2.40 14.09
C LEU A 158 6.23 1.80 13.32
N ALA A 159 6.40 0.67 12.63
CA ALA A 159 5.31 -0.02 11.93
C ALA A 159 4.22 -0.53 12.90
N LEU A 160 4.61 -0.97 14.11
CA LEU A 160 3.66 -1.34 15.15
C LEU A 160 2.91 -0.11 15.69
N ALA A 161 3.62 0.98 15.96
CA ALA A 161 3.01 2.24 16.38
C ALA A 161 2.04 2.78 15.33
N ASP A 162 2.42 2.71 14.05
CA ASP A 162 1.58 3.07 12.91
C ASP A 162 0.29 2.23 12.88
N THR A 163 0.41 0.92 13.07
CA THR A 163 -0.74 0.01 13.14
C THR A 163 -1.69 0.36 14.28
N VAL A 164 -1.16 0.61 15.48
CA VAL A 164 -1.98 0.99 16.65
C VAL A 164 -2.69 2.32 16.40
N LEU A 165 -1.99 3.33 15.86
CA LEU A 165 -2.60 4.62 15.54
C LEU A 165 -3.63 4.52 14.43
N GLY A 166 -3.37 3.74 13.38
CA GLY A 166 -4.32 3.52 12.29
C GLY A 166 -5.60 2.85 12.76
N ILE A 167 -5.50 1.81 13.59
CA ILE A 167 -6.67 1.15 14.20
C ILE A 167 -7.41 2.10 15.16
N THR A 168 -6.67 2.91 15.93
CA THR A 168 -7.27 3.88 16.85
C THR A 168 -8.03 4.96 16.08
N TYR A 169 -7.42 5.54 15.05
CA TYR A 169 -8.04 6.50 14.13
C TYR A 169 -9.32 5.93 13.51
N LEU A 170 -9.25 4.69 13.03
CA LEU A 170 -10.37 3.99 12.44
C LEU A 170 -11.54 3.86 13.41
N THR A 171 -11.24 3.40 14.62
CA THR A 171 -12.24 3.18 15.68
C THR A 171 -12.88 4.50 16.10
N VAL A 172 -12.07 5.54 16.33
CA VAL A 172 -12.57 6.88 16.69
C VAL A 172 -13.43 7.47 15.58
N THR A 173 -13.05 7.30 14.32
CA THR A 173 -13.81 7.81 13.16
C THR A 173 -15.13 7.07 12.97
N ALA A 174 -15.14 5.75 13.17
CA ALA A 174 -16.37 4.96 13.10
C ALA A 174 -17.34 5.34 14.23
N LEU A 175 -16.84 5.44 15.47
CA LEU A 175 -17.64 5.81 16.63
C LEU A 175 -18.17 7.24 16.52
N SER A 176 -17.33 8.21 16.14
CA SER A 176 -17.76 9.59 15.97
C SER A 176 -18.88 9.71 14.93
N THR A 177 -18.81 8.93 13.85
CA THR A 177 -19.84 8.94 12.82
C THR A 177 -21.16 8.35 13.31
N LEU A 178 -21.11 7.22 14.05
CA LEU A 178 -22.30 6.63 14.65
C LEU A 178 -22.96 7.56 15.68
N GLU A 179 -22.15 8.27 16.46
CA GLU A 179 -22.63 9.22 17.47
C GLU A 179 -23.21 10.49 16.87
N VAL A 180 -22.64 10.99 15.77
CA VAL A 180 -23.20 12.12 15.00
C VAL A 180 -24.57 11.75 14.43
N LEU A 181 -24.76 10.52 13.96
CA LEU A 181 -26.07 10.03 13.50
C LEU A 181 -27.10 9.93 14.63
N ASN A 182 -26.64 9.76 15.88
CA ASN A 182 -27.49 9.73 17.07
C ASN A 182 -27.67 11.12 17.72
N PHE A 183 -27.18 12.19 17.09
CA PHE A 183 -27.22 13.56 17.63
C PHE A 183 -26.63 13.71 19.04
N SER A 184 -25.61 12.91 19.39
CA SER A 184 -24.97 12.99 20.70
C SER A 184 -23.85 14.05 20.73
N THR A 185 -23.65 14.69 21.89
CA THR A 185 -22.56 15.65 22.11
C THR A 185 -21.19 14.98 22.15
N GLU A 186 -21.11 13.69 22.49
CA GLU A 186 -19.87 12.93 22.50
C GLU A 186 -19.30 12.75 21.07
N GLY A 187 -20.16 12.68 20.05
CA GLY A 187 -19.72 12.51 18.66
C GLY A 187 -18.84 13.66 18.19
N ALA A 188 -19.15 14.88 18.64
CA ALA A 188 -18.34 16.06 18.35
C ALA A 188 -16.95 16.01 19.00
N ARG A 189 -16.85 15.45 20.22
CA ARG A 189 -15.57 15.27 20.93
C ARG A 189 -14.70 14.22 20.25
N LEU A 190 -15.30 13.08 19.88
CA LEU A 190 -14.59 12.02 19.13
C LEU A 190 -14.16 12.52 17.74
N ALA A 191 -15.00 13.29 17.05
CA ALA A 191 -14.65 13.89 15.78
C ALA A 191 -13.44 14.82 15.91
N ALA A 192 -13.35 15.60 16.99
CA ALA A 192 -12.19 16.47 17.25
C ALA A 192 -10.89 15.69 17.48
N LEU A 193 -10.94 14.43 17.95
CA LEU A 193 -9.77 13.56 18.11
C LEU A 193 -9.33 12.90 16.80
N SER A 194 -10.22 12.77 15.81
CA SER A 194 -9.90 12.10 14.54
C SER A 194 -8.80 12.81 13.74
N SER A 195 -8.82 14.16 13.70
CA SER A 195 -7.82 14.98 13.00
C SER A 195 -6.40 14.81 13.56
N PRO A 196 -6.13 15.04 14.87
CA PRO A 196 -4.78 14.88 15.40
C PRO A 196 -4.29 13.44 15.31
N LEU A 197 -5.17 12.44 15.42
CA LEU A 197 -4.82 11.03 15.20
C LEU A 197 -4.37 10.77 13.76
N LEU A 198 -5.11 11.26 12.76
CA LEU A 198 -4.74 11.13 11.35
C LEU A 198 -3.40 11.79 11.04
N VAL A 199 -3.17 12.99 11.59
CA VAL A 199 -1.90 13.71 11.43
C VAL A 199 -0.76 12.91 12.06
N THR A 200 -0.92 12.44 13.30
CA THR A 200 0.11 11.67 14.00
C THR A 200 0.43 10.37 13.26
N PHE A 201 -0.60 9.63 12.83
CA PHE A 201 -0.48 8.45 11.99
C PHE A 201 0.32 8.73 10.71
N SER A 202 -0.05 9.80 9.99
CA SER A 202 0.64 10.19 8.75
C SER A 202 2.13 10.50 8.97
N PHE A 203 2.50 11.14 10.08
CA PHE A 203 3.90 11.43 10.42
C PHE A 203 4.69 10.20 10.86
N ILE A 204 4.07 9.25 11.55
CA ILE A 204 4.73 7.99 11.89
C ILE A 204 4.99 7.18 10.63
N SER A 205 4.01 7.06 9.73
CA SER A 205 4.21 6.39 8.44
C SER A 205 5.29 7.08 7.60
N LEU A 206 5.27 8.42 7.51
CA LEU A 206 6.30 9.21 6.84
C LEU A 206 7.70 8.95 7.43
N THR A 207 7.83 8.93 8.75
CA THR A 207 9.09 8.66 9.43
C THR A 207 9.60 7.26 9.09
N THR A 208 8.72 6.26 9.09
CA THR A 208 9.05 4.89 8.69
C THR A 208 9.58 4.87 7.25
N ASN A 209 8.92 5.56 6.33
CA ASN A 209 9.32 5.67 4.93
C ASN A 209 10.70 6.32 4.75
N VAL A 210 10.91 7.47 5.37
CA VAL A 210 12.18 8.19 5.29
C VAL A 210 13.32 7.35 5.86
N LEU A 211 13.15 6.72 7.03
CA LEU A 211 14.18 5.88 7.62
C LEU A 211 14.48 4.63 6.81
N GLY A 212 13.44 3.95 6.32
CA GLY A 212 13.59 2.76 5.47
C GLY A 212 14.30 3.07 4.16
N THR A 213 13.86 4.13 3.47
CA THR A 213 14.47 4.60 2.22
C THR A 213 15.90 5.07 2.43
N THR A 214 16.18 5.78 3.54
CA THR A 214 17.54 6.19 3.91
C THR A 214 18.45 4.99 4.16
N CYS A 215 17.96 3.92 4.81
CA CYS A 215 18.75 2.69 4.98
C CYS A 215 19.17 2.09 3.65
N ILE A 216 18.20 1.98 2.73
CA ILE A 216 18.42 1.43 1.39
C ILE A 216 19.44 2.30 0.65
N GLY A 217 19.33 3.63 0.77
CA GLY A 217 20.29 4.60 0.24
C GLY A 217 21.72 4.39 0.76
N LEU A 218 21.89 4.26 2.07
CA LEU A 218 23.19 4.02 2.69
C LEU A 218 23.78 2.67 2.26
N LYS A 219 22.95 1.63 2.13
CA LYS A 219 23.39 0.32 1.64
C LYS A 219 23.81 0.39 0.17
N ALA A 220 23.07 1.11 -0.66
CA ALA A 220 23.41 1.36 -2.07
C ALA A 220 24.73 2.13 -2.19
N TRP A 221 24.94 3.15 -1.38
CA TRP A 221 26.19 3.91 -1.33
C TRP A 221 27.39 3.05 -0.95
N LYS A 222 27.24 2.21 0.08
CA LYS A 222 28.30 1.26 0.48
C LYS A 222 28.59 0.26 -0.64
N HIS A 223 27.56 -0.28 -1.27
CA HIS A 223 27.71 -1.21 -2.38
C HIS A 223 28.41 -0.56 -3.59
N TYR A 224 28.06 0.68 -3.92
CA TYR A 224 28.70 1.46 -4.98
C TYR A 224 30.20 1.66 -4.71
N ASN A 225 30.57 2.06 -3.49
CA ASN A 225 31.97 2.28 -3.13
C ASN A 225 32.81 1.01 -3.14
N THR A 226 32.30 -0.10 -2.61
CA THR A 226 33.01 -1.38 -2.62
C THR A 226 33.10 -1.97 -4.03
N SER A 227 32.06 -1.80 -4.85
CA SER A 227 32.00 -2.37 -6.19
C SER A 227 32.77 -1.56 -7.23
N LYS A 228 33.27 -0.37 -6.89
CA LYS A 228 34.14 0.48 -7.74
C LYS A 228 35.42 -0.23 -8.21
N ALA A 229 35.71 -1.43 -7.71
CA ALA A 229 36.78 -2.32 -8.14
C ALA A 229 36.38 -3.42 -9.18
N VAL A 230 35.11 -3.82 -9.31
CA VAL A 230 34.70 -4.99 -10.16
C VAL A 230 33.70 -4.58 -11.24
N ALA A 231 33.84 -5.03 -12.49
CA ALA A 231 33.16 -4.46 -13.68
C ALA A 231 31.68 -4.86 -13.90
N SER A 232 31.10 -5.83 -13.18
CA SER A 232 29.74 -6.36 -13.45
C SER A 232 28.60 -5.59 -12.74
N ARG A 233 28.58 -4.26 -12.88
CA ARG A 233 27.97 -3.32 -11.91
C ARG A 233 26.48 -2.95 -12.05
N GLY A 234 25.82 -3.26 -13.16
CA GLY A 234 24.60 -2.53 -13.52
C GLY A 234 23.34 -2.88 -12.72
N ALA A 235 22.99 -4.17 -12.67
CA ALA A 235 21.62 -4.56 -12.33
C ALA A 235 21.23 -4.26 -10.87
N VAL A 236 22.04 -4.68 -9.91
CA VAL A 236 21.75 -4.51 -8.47
C VAL A 236 21.70 -3.04 -8.08
N LEU A 237 22.62 -2.22 -8.59
CA LEU A 237 22.65 -0.79 -8.32
C LEU A 237 21.41 -0.10 -8.91
N ASN A 238 21.00 -0.46 -10.13
CA ASN A 238 19.79 0.08 -10.75
C ASN A 238 18.54 -0.24 -9.93
N ILE A 239 18.42 -1.46 -9.39
CA ILE A 239 17.31 -1.83 -8.49
C ILE A 239 17.30 -0.93 -7.27
N LEU A 240 18.45 -0.80 -6.59
CA LEU A 240 18.56 0.00 -5.37
C LEU A 240 18.21 1.47 -5.63
N ILE A 241 18.66 2.03 -6.76
CA ILE A 241 18.31 3.39 -7.18
C ILE A 241 16.80 3.53 -7.36
N VAL A 242 16.15 2.62 -8.09
CA VAL A 242 14.70 2.65 -8.29
C VAL A 242 13.94 2.52 -6.96
N LEU A 243 14.42 1.71 -6.02
CA LEU A 243 13.83 1.60 -4.68
C LEU A 243 13.96 2.91 -3.89
N ILE A 244 15.08 3.62 -4.02
CA ILE A 244 15.31 4.92 -3.38
C ILE A 244 14.43 5.99 -4.01
N GLU A 245 14.37 6.08 -5.34
CA GLU A 245 13.56 7.06 -6.06
C GLU A 245 12.07 6.90 -5.75
N THR A 246 11.57 5.66 -5.78
CA THR A 246 10.16 5.38 -5.44
C THR A 246 9.85 5.64 -3.97
N GLY A 247 10.77 5.30 -3.05
CA GLY A 247 10.63 5.63 -1.63
C GLY A 247 10.62 7.13 -1.34
N ALA A 248 11.54 7.88 -1.97
CA ALA A 248 11.61 9.33 -1.84
C ALA A 248 10.36 10.02 -2.41
N PHE A 249 9.86 9.55 -3.54
CA PHE A 249 8.61 10.02 -4.13
C PHE A 249 7.41 9.80 -3.19
N MET A 250 7.34 8.62 -2.56
CA MET A 250 6.30 8.32 -1.57
C MET A 250 6.38 9.26 -0.36
N ALA A 251 7.58 9.43 0.21
CA ALA A 251 7.79 10.31 1.35
C ALA A 251 7.43 11.77 1.03
N ALA A 252 7.74 12.25 -0.18
CA ALA A 252 7.37 13.60 -0.62
C ALA A 252 5.84 13.77 -0.68
N ILE A 253 5.11 12.81 -1.26
CA ILE A 253 3.64 12.84 -1.33
C ILE A 253 3.03 12.79 0.06
N GLN A 254 3.51 11.90 0.93
CA GLN A 254 3.01 11.79 2.31
C GLN A 254 3.27 13.07 3.12
N LEU A 255 4.43 13.69 2.96
CA LEU A 255 4.76 14.96 3.62
C LEU A 255 3.82 16.08 3.17
N ILE A 256 3.58 16.22 1.86
CA ILE A 256 2.66 17.22 1.32
C ILE A 256 1.24 16.97 1.85
N ALA A 257 0.75 15.73 1.81
CA ALA A 257 -0.56 15.37 2.33
C ALA A 257 -0.69 15.67 3.84
N ALA A 258 0.34 15.38 4.63
CA ALA A 258 0.35 15.66 6.07
C ALA A 258 0.32 17.17 6.37
N ILE A 259 1.13 17.96 5.65
CA ILE A 259 1.12 19.43 5.78
C ILE A 259 -0.25 20.00 5.41
N LEU A 260 -0.82 19.56 4.29
CA LEU A 260 -2.14 20.01 3.84
C LEU A 260 -3.24 19.62 4.84
N SER A 261 -3.14 18.45 5.47
CA SER A 261 -4.08 18.01 6.51
C SER A 261 -4.03 18.88 7.77
N ILE A 262 -2.83 19.35 8.14
CA ILE A 262 -2.68 20.33 9.23
C ILE A 262 -3.32 21.65 8.81
N LEU A 263 -2.99 22.17 7.62
CA LEU A 263 -3.50 23.45 7.13
C LEU A 263 -5.03 23.44 7.01
N SER A 264 -5.63 22.34 6.55
CA SER A 264 -7.09 22.20 6.50
C SER A 264 -7.74 22.11 7.88
N SER A 265 -7.00 21.69 8.91
CA SER A 265 -7.51 21.60 10.29
C SER A 265 -7.53 22.95 11.02
N TYR A 266 -6.64 23.87 10.65
CA TYR A 266 -6.54 25.22 11.24
C TYR A 266 -7.16 26.34 10.39
N GLY A 267 -7.45 26.08 9.11
CA GLY A 267 -8.05 27.08 8.23
C GLY A 267 -9.47 27.48 8.61
N ASP A 268 -9.87 28.70 8.26
CA ASP A 268 -11.26 29.13 8.35
C ASP A 268 -12.17 28.17 7.58
N LYS A 269 -13.35 27.88 8.13
CA LYS A 269 -14.31 26.90 7.56
C LYS A 269 -14.92 27.31 6.22
N THR A 270 -14.49 28.44 5.65
CA THR A 270 -14.83 28.85 4.30
C THR A 270 -14.12 27.92 3.32
N PHE A 271 -14.78 27.61 2.21
CA PHE A 271 -14.19 26.77 1.18
C PHE A 271 -12.98 27.50 0.60
N THR A 272 -11.79 27.07 0.99
CA THR A 272 -10.53 27.66 0.58
C THR A 272 -9.85 26.73 -0.42
N SER A 273 -9.05 27.31 -1.32
CA SER A 273 -8.27 26.53 -2.29
C SER A 273 -7.37 25.48 -1.62
N SER A 274 -7.00 25.66 -0.35
CA SER A 274 -6.22 24.70 0.43
C SER A 274 -6.99 23.42 0.77
N GLU A 275 -8.28 23.50 1.09
CA GLU A 275 -9.10 22.30 1.35
C GLU A 275 -9.17 21.43 0.09
N PHE A 276 -9.37 22.07 -1.06
CA PHE A 276 -9.39 21.39 -2.35
C PHE A 276 -8.07 20.66 -2.64
N ILE A 277 -6.95 21.36 -2.49
CA ILE A 277 -5.63 20.76 -2.71
C ILE A 277 -5.39 19.62 -1.71
N ALA A 278 -5.82 19.75 -0.46
CA ALA A 278 -5.70 18.70 0.55
C ALA A 278 -6.42 17.42 0.13
N ILE A 279 -7.66 17.52 -0.36
CA ILE A 279 -8.44 16.37 -0.86
C ILE A 279 -7.71 15.68 -2.01
N VAL A 280 -7.24 16.45 -3.00
CA VAL A 280 -6.51 15.93 -4.16
C VAL A 280 -5.26 15.15 -3.73
N PHE A 281 -4.45 15.74 -2.84
CA PHE A 281 -3.22 15.09 -2.37
C PHE A 281 -3.48 13.91 -1.45
N TYR A 282 -4.57 13.91 -0.68
CA TYR A 282 -4.96 12.78 0.14
C TYR A 282 -5.31 11.56 -0.73
N GLU A 283 -6.09 11.75 -1.79
CA GLU A 283 -6.41 10.68 -2.75
C GLU A 283 -5.15 10.20 -3.48
N ILE A 284 -4.28 11.12 -3.93
CA ILE A 284 -2.99 10.74 -4.53
C ILE A 284 -2.16 9.91 -3.56
N ALA A 285 -2.05 10.32 -2.30
CA ALA A 285 -1.26 9.63 -1.29
C ALA A 285 -1.82 8.23 -0.99
N LEU A 286 -3.14 8.09 -0.87
CA LEU A 286 -3.84 6.82 -0.67
C LEU A 286 -3.52 5.80 -1.77
N PHE A 287 -3.72 6.19 -3.03
CA PHE A 287 -3.47 5.28 -4.15
C PHE A 287 -1.98 5.00 -4.35
N THR A 288 -1.13 6.01 -4.13
CA THR A 288 0.33 5.86 -4.20
C THR A 288 0.84 4.87 -3.15
N ALA A 289 0.28 4.89 -1.94
CA ALA A 289 0.61 3.94 -0.88
C ALA A 289 0.28 2.48 -1.27
N ALA A 290 -0.68 2.24 -2.16
CA ALA A 290 -0.95 0.89 -2.67
C ALA A 290 -0.13 0.55 -3.93
N ILE A 291 0.06 1.52 -4.84
CA ILE A 291 0.76 1.32 -6.12
C ILE A 291 2.24 1.07 -5.91
N LEU A 292 2.92 1.87 -5.07
CA LEU A 292 4.38 1.83 -4.96
C LEU A 292 4.91 0.52 -4.35
N PRO A 293 4.34 -0.02 -3.25
CA PRO A 293 4.73 -1.35 -2.77
C PRO A 293 4.56 -2.42 -3.84
N THR A 294 3.45 -2.39 -4.58
CA THR A 294 3.18 -3.32 -5.69
C THR A 294 4.24 -3.19 -6.79
N ALA A 295 4.55 -1.97 -7.22
CA ALA A 295 5.57 -1.71 -8.22
C ALA A 295 6.96 -2.18 -7.76
N THR A 296 7.36 -1.88 -6.52
CA THR A 296 8.67 -2.31 -5.99
C THR A 296 8.80 -3.82 -5.91
N VAL A 297 7.76 -4.55 -5.50
CA VAL A 297 7.79 -6.02 -5.48
C VAL A 297 7.89 -6.59 -6.90
N ILE A 298 7.14 -6.04 -7.86
CA ILE A 298 7.22 -6.42 -9.28
C ILE A 298 8.63 -6.19 -9.84
N ILE A 299 9.22 -5.04 -9.53
CA ILE A 299 10.58 -4.69 -9.94
C ILE A 299 11.57 -5.73 -9.39
N VAL A 300 11.58 -5.96 -8.08
CA VAL A 300 12.47 -6.95 -7.44
C VAL A 300 12.31 -8.35 -8.04
N TRP A 301 11.08 -8.77 -8.34
CA TRP A 301 10.83 -10.06 -8.99
C TRP A 301 11.35 -10.11 -10.44
N SER A 302 11.25 -9.01 -11.19
CA SER A 302 11.75 -8.92 -12.58
C SER A 302 13.25 -9.18 -12.62
N PHE A 303 13.98 -8.52 -11.72
CA PHE A 303 15.43 -8.56 -11.73
C PHE A 303 15.97 -9.93 -11.30
N ASN A 304 15.39 -10.56 -10.27
CA ASN A 304 15.77 -11.92 -9.89
C ASN A 304 15.56 -12.93 -11.03
N SER A 305 14.55 -12.72 -11.88
CA SER A 305 14.36 -13.59 -13.06
C SER A 305 15.39 -13.33 -14.17
N LEU A 306 15.82 -12.07 -14.33
CA LEU A 306 16.83 -11.70 -15.33
C LEU A 306 18.23 -12.20 -14.97
N GLU A 307 18.62 -12.12 -13.70
CA GLU A 307 19.93 -12.63 -13.26
C GLU A 307 20.06 -14.15 -13.49
N VAL A 308 18.98 -14.91 -13.28
CA VAL A 308 18.98 -16.36 -13.58
C VAL A 308 19.15 -16.60 -15.08
N VAL A 309 18.47 -15.84 -15.94
CA VAL A 309 18.57 -16.01 -17.40
C VAL A 309 19.96 -15.62 -17.93
N ILE A 310 20.51 -14.49 -17.47
CA ILE A 310 21.84 -14.03 -17.89
C ILE A 310 22.93 -14.95 -17.33
N GLY A 311 22.81 -15.39 -16.08
CA GLY A 311 23.75 -16.34 -15.46
C GLY A 311 23.78 -17.70 -16.17
N VAL A 312 22.64 -18.20 -16.66
CA VAL A 312 22.58 -19.42 -17.49
C VAL A 312 23.21 -19.16 -18.86
N SER A 313 22.97 -18.01 -19.48
CA SER A 313 23.56 -17.67 -20.78
C SER A 313 25.09 -17.55 -20.71
N ASP A 314 25.63 -16.91 -19.67
CA ASP A 314 27.09 -16.78 -19.49
C ASP A 314 27.73 -18.13 -19.13
N ALA A 315 27.02 -18.97 -18.36
CA ALA A 315 27.45 -20.34 -18.08
C ALA A 315 27.41 -21.22 -19.35
N GLU A 316 26.42 -21.07 -20.24
CA GLU A 316 26.34 -21.79 -21.52
C GLU A 316 27.36 -21.30 -22.55
N VAL A 317 27.62 -19.99 -22.60
CA VAL A 317 28.66 -19.42 -23.49
C VAL A 317 30.05 -19.82 -22.99
N ASN A 318 30.31 -19.79 -21.68
CA ASN A 318 31.55 -20.32 -21.13
C ASN A 318 31.62 -21.85 -21.22
N THR A 319 30.54 -22.62 -21.10
CA THR A 319 30.61 -24.08 -21.31
C THR A 319 30.76 -24.46 -22.76
N ARG A 320 30.31 -23.66 -23.74
CA ARG A 320 30.67 -23.89 -25.16
C ARG A 320 32.13 -23.53 -25.45
N ALA A 321 32.66 -22.45 -24.87
CA ALA A 321 34.07 -22.10 -24.97
C ALA A 321 34.99 -23.09 -24.23
N VAL A 322 34.53 -23.64 -23.10
CA VAL A 322 35.24 -24.65 -22.28
C VAL A 322 35.00 -26.08 -22.82
N SER A 323 33.95 -26.34 -23.61
CA SER A 323 33.79 -27.64 -24.30
C SER A 323 34.81 -27.87 -25.42
N GLN A 324 35.57 -26.84 -25.81
CA GLN A 324 36.78 -26.99 -26.64
C GLN A 324 38.09 -26.96 -25.83
N LEU A 325 38.03 -26.70 -24.52
CA LEU A 325 39.16 -26.75 -23.59
C LEU A 325 38.79 -27.55 -22.35
N SER A 326 39.00 -28.87 -22.42
CA SER A 326 39.13 -29.82 -21.30
C SER A 326 37.81 -30.22 -20.59
N THR A 327 37.46 -31.50 -20.43
CA THR A 327 38.30 -32.68 -20.14
C THR A 327 39.26 -32.47 -18.95
N LEU A 328 38.89 -31.61 -18.00
CA LEU A 328 39.56 -31.50 -16.70
C LEU A 328 38.55 -31.75 -15.58
N ARG A 329 38.46 -33.03 -15.19
CA ARG A 329 37.78 -33.51 -13.98
C ARG A 329 38.54 -33.01 -12.75
N PHE A 330 37.88 -32.22 -11.91
CA PHE A 330 38.36 -31.93 -10.56
C PHE A 330 37.85 -32.99 -9.58
N GLY A 331 38.78 -33.86 -9.19
CA GLY A 331 38.95 -34.45 -7.86
C GLY A 331 37.72 -34.85 -7.07
N GLU A 332 37.38 -36.14 -7.17
CA GLU A 332 36.92 -36.93 -6.03
C GLU A 332 37.81 -36.67 -4.80
N ASN A 333 37.18 -36.51 -3.65
CA ASN A 333 37.86 -36.34 -2.37
C ASN A 333 38.08 -37.72 -1.73
N PRO A 334 39.33 -38.20 -1.56
CA PRO A 334 39.62 -39.42 -0.83
C PRO A 334 39.77 -39.08 0.65
N ARG A 335 38.70 -39.23 1.42
CA ARG A 335 38.77 -39.28 2.88
C ARG A 335 38.01 -40.49 3.39
N ASN A 336 38.72 -41.61 3.49
CA ASN A 336 38.57 -42.57 4.58
C ASN A 336 39.74 -43.57 4.54
N VAL A 337 40.87 -43.16 5.12
CA VAL A 337 41.92 -44.07 5.59
C VAL A 337 42.36 -43.57 6.96
N GLY A 338 42.19 -44.41 7.98
CA GLY A 338 42.90 -44.25 9.25
C GLY A 338 42.11 -44.54 10.52
N ARG A 339 41.53 -45.74 10.68
CA ARG A 339 41.48 -46.34 12.02
C ARG A 339 41.93 -47.79 11.94
N SER A 340 43.23 -47.96 12.18
CA SER A 340 43.90 -49.21 12.51
C SER A 340 43.35 -49.76 13.83
N GLY A 341 43.14 -51.07 13.90
CA GLY A 341 42.90 -51.75 15.17
C GLY A 341 42.19 -53.09 15.07
N GLY A 342 42.89 -54.10 14.54
CA GLY A 342 42.97 -55.41 15.19
C GLY A 342 41.80 -56.40 15.08
N GLN A 343 42.15 -57.56 14.51
CA GLN A 343 41.71 -58.91 14.90
C GLN A 343 40.25 -59.32 14.62
N SER A 344 40.09 -60.23 13.66
CA SER A 344 39.85 -61.65 13.96
C SER A 344 39.16 -62.33 12.79
N LEU A 345 39.90 -63.24 12.17
CA LEU A 345 39.46 -64.49 11.53
C LEU A 345 38.00 -64.89 11.80
N GLY A 346 37.29 -65.17 10.71
CA GLY A 346 35.92 -65.70 10.75
C GLY A 346 35.48 -66.17 9.37
N TYR A 347 36.04 -67.31 8.95
CA TYR A 347 35.53 -68.18 7.90
C TYR A 347 34.02 -68.41 8.10
N ASN A 348 33.18 -68.17 7.08
CA ASN A 348 32.06 -69.08 6.81
C ASN A 348 31.41 -68.80 5.44
N SER A 349 31.64 -69.77 4.56
CA SER A 349 30.81 -70.12 3.42
C SER A 349 29.40 -70.52 3.86
N THR A 350 28.35 -69.89 3.32
CA THR A 350 27.05 -70.59 3.17
C THR A 350 26.24 -69.98 2.03
N THR A 351 26.35 -70.65 0.88
CA THR A 351 25.26 -71.06 -0.01
C THR A 351 23.85 -70.81 0.55
N ARG A 352 23.01 -70.04 -0.14
CA ARG A 352 21.58 -70.40 -0.23
C ARG A 352 20.92 -69.85 -1.49
N SER A 353 20.60 -70.80 -2.36
CA SER A 353 19.60 -70.74 -3.40
C SER A 353 18.24 -70.26 -2.90
N GLY A 354 17.47 -69.66 -3.80
CA GLY A 354 16.14 -70.20 -4.05
C GLY A 354 14.98 -69.21 -4.05
N THR A 355 14.30 -69.24 -5.21
CA THR A 355 12.84 -69.45 -5.35
C THR A 355 11.89 -68.27 -5.14
N THR A 356 11.43 -67.75 -6.28
CA THR A 356 10.04 -67.86 -6.77
C THR A 356 8.90 -67.70 -5.76
N ARG A 357 8.04 -66.69 -5.97
CA ARG A 357 6.59 -66.92 -6.07
C ARG A 357 5.87 -65.79 -6.81
N GLN A 358 5.15 -66.20 -7.85
CA GLN A 358 4.05 -65.48 -8.48
C GLN A 358 2.85 -65.39 -7.53
N GLY A 359 2.01 -64.39 -7.78
CA GLY A 359 0.68 -64.18 -7.22
C GLY A 359 0.12 -62.89 -7.79
#